data_AF-A0A1S1M7N0-F1
#
_entry.id   AF-A0A1S1M7N0-F1
#
_cell.length_a   1.000
_cell.length_b   1.000
_cell.length_c   1.000
_cell.angle_alpha   90.00
_cell.angle_beta   90.00
_cell.angle_gamma   90.00
#
_symmetry.space_group_name_H-M   'P 1'
#
loop_
_entity.id
_entity.type
_entity.pdbx_description
1 polymer ?
#
loop_
_entity_poly.entity_id
_entity_poly.type
_entity_poly.pdbx_seq_one_letter_code
_entity_poly.pdbx_strand_id
1 'polypeptide(L)'
;GLAHYGSPDKDPAVRLRTLTDAGRLSIPFTTGLLVGIGETLAERADTLHAIRKVHKEFGHIQEVIVQNFRAKEHTAMAATPDTDFEDFLATVAVARLVLGPKMRVQAPPNLVSRAECLALIGAGVDDWGGVSPLTPDHVNPERPWPALDELAAVTAEAGYDLVQRLTAQPAYVQAGAGWIDPRVRGHVDALADPATGWARDVNPVGLVWQEPDEAQSAGRVDLHAAIDTDGRASATRSDLESAFGDWESIRDKVHELAARAPERVDTDVLAALRSAERDPAGCSDAEYLALATADGAALDAVAALADSLRRDTVGDDVTFVVNRNINFTNICYVGCRFCAFA
;
A
#
# COMPACT_ATOMS: atom_id res chain seq x y z
N GLY A 1 5.74 10.91 19.33
CA GLY A 1 4.42 11.35 18.85
C GLY A 1 4.26 12.87 18.87
N LEU A 2 5.20 13.63 18.28
CA LEU A 2 5.12 15.09 18.20
C LEU A 2 3.95 15.54 17.31
N ALA A 3 3.87 14.99 16.09
CA ALA A 3 2.80 15.25 15.12
C ALA A 3 1.43 14.67 15.49
N HIS A 4 1.40 13.67 16.36
CA HIS A 4 0.19 12.95 16.77
C HIS A 4 -0.09 13.08 18.27
N TYR A 5 0.48 14.12 18.89
CA TYR A 5 0.29 14.36 20.31
C TYR A 5 -1.20 14.56 20.61
N GLY A 6 -1.74 13.78 21.54
CA GLY A 6 -3.14 13.84 21.91
C GLY A 6 -4.11 13.12 20.97
N SER A 7 -3.62 12.34 20.00
CA SER A 7 -4.45 11.47 19.14
C SER A 7 -4.38 10.01 19.61
N PRO A 8 -5.36 9.52 20.40
CA PRO A 8 -5.30 8.17 20.99
C PRO A 8 -5.32 7.05 19.95
N ASP A 9 -5.93 7.29 18.79
CA ASP A 9 -5.98 6.39 17.65
C ASP A 9 -4.63 6.27 16.90
N LYS A 10 -3.69 7.16 17.19
CA LYS A 10 -2.34 7.19 16.63
C LYS A 10 -1.28 6.61 17.56
N ASP A 11 -1.69 6.01 18.68
CA ASP A 11 -0.79 5.22 19.52
C ASP A 11 -0.24 4.00 18.73
N PRO A 12 1.09 3.85 18.59
CA PRO A 12 1.68 2.77 17.81
C PRO A 12 1.31 1.36 18.28
N ALA A 13 1.20 1.13 19.60
CA ALA A 13 0.83 -0.17 20.14
C ALA A 13 -0.63 -0.52 19.81
N VAL A 14 -1.54 0.44 19.90
CA VAL A 14 -2.95 0.27 19.49
C VAL A 14 -3.05 0.01 17.98
N ARG A 15 -2.25 0.70 17.17
CA ARG A 15 -2.22 0.53 15.71
C ARG A 15 -1.71 -0.87 15.32
N LEU A 16 -0.59 -1.32 15.90
CA LEU A 16 -0.05 -2.66 15.67
C LEU A 16 -1.00 -3.77 16.12
N ARG A 17 -1.68 -3.59 17.25
CA ARG A 17 -2.74 -4.51 17.68
C ARG A 17 -3.87 -4.57 16.66
N THR A 18 -4.30 -3.43 16.11
CA THR A 18 -5.34 -3.41 15.08
C THR A 18 -4.92 -4.19 13.83
N LEU A 19 -3.67 -4.04 13.38
CA LEU A 19 -3.15 -4.83 12.25
C LEU A 19 -3.11 -6.33 12.58
N THR A 20 -2.74 -6.69 13.80
CA THR A 20 -2.74 -8.08 14.25
C THR A 20 -4.16 -8.65 14.28
N ASP A 21 -5.13 -7.89 14.81
CA ASP A 21 -6.53 -8.29 14.90
C ASP A 21 -7.16 -8.42 13.49
N ALA A 22 -6.85 -7.50 12.57
CA ALA A 22 -7.27 -7.60 11.16
C ALA A 22 -6.69 -8.85 10.47
N GLY A 23 -5.42 -9.17 10.73
CA GLY A 23 -4.78 -10.39 10.25
C GLY A 23 -5.40 -11.66 10.81
N ARG A 24 -5.75 -11.69 12.10
CA ARG A 24 -6.50 -12.80 12.74
C ARG A 24 -7.88 -12.98 12.12
N LEU A 25 -8.52 -11.88 11.75
CA LEU A 25 -9.86 -11.86 11.14
C LEU A 25 -9.85 -12.06 9.61
N SER A 26 -8.69 -12.23 8.99
CA SER A 26 -8.54 -12.37 7.53
C SER A 26 -9.19 -11.21 6.76
N ILE A 27 -8.98 -9.99 7.24
CA ILE A 27 -9.47 -8.77 6.59
C ILE A 27 -8.36 -8.22 5.69
N PRO A 28 -8.57 -8.07 4.36
CA PRO A 28 -7.65 -7.32 3.51
C PRO A 28 -7.54 -5.89 4.04
N PHE A 29 -6.35 -5.49 4.48
CA PHE A 29 -6.18 -4.26 5.25
C PHE A 29 -5.17 -3.33 4.59
N THR A 30 -5.50 -2.04 4.53
CA THR A 30 -4.58 -1.00 4.09
C THR A 30 -3.97 -0.34 5.32
N THR A 31 -2.64 -0.16 5.31
CA THR A 31 -1.90 0.57 6.35
C THR A 31 -0.87 1.47 5.71
N GLY A 32 -0.02 2.15 6.48
CA GLY A 32 0.92 3.10 5.89
C GLY A 32 1.69 3.94 6.89
N LEU A 33 2.44 4.88 6.34
CA LEU A 33 3.25 5.85 7.06
C LEU A 33 3.15 7.24 6.43
N LEU A 34 3.34 8.25 7.27
CA LEU A 34 3.53 9.64 6.85
C LEU A 34 5.01 9.98 6.84
N VAL A 35 5.43 10.75 5.84
CA VAL A 35 6.82 11.19 5.63
C VAL A 35 6.91 12.69 5.90
N GLY A 36 7.88 13.13 6.70
CA GLY A 36 8.10 14.55 6.98
C GLY A 36 7.29 15.10 8.15
N ILE A 37 6.90 14.25 9.10
CA ILE A 37 6.19 14.64 10.33
C ILE A 37 7.13 14.80 11.55
N GLY A 38 8.44 14.85 11.30
CA GLY A 38 9.48 14.96 12.32
C GLY A 38 10.00 13.60 12.81
N GLU A 39 9.69 12.52 12.09
CA GLU A 39 10.29 11.21 12.28
C GLU A 39 11.74 11.17 11.78
N THR A 40 12.53 10.29 12.37
CA THR A 40 13.87 9.94 11.88
C THR A 40 13.80 8.82 10.84
N LEU A 41 14.85 8.68 10.02
CA LEU A 41 14.97 7.58 9.07
C LEU A 41 14.93 6.20 9.76
N ALA A 42 15.47 6.10 10.97
CA ALA A 42 15.40 4.88 11.78
C ALA A 42 13.95 4.54 12.16
N GLU A 43 13.17 5.52 12.64
CA GLU A 43 11.74 5.30 12.97
C GLU A 43 10.90 4.94 11.72
N ARG A 44 11.26 5.51 10.56
CA ARG A 44 10.65 5.17 9.27
C ARG A 44 10.94 3.72 8.87
N ALA A 45 12.20 3.30 9.01
CA ALA A 45 12.62 1.92 8.77
C ALA A 45 11.93 0.95 9.76
N ASP A 46 11.89 1.27 11.05
CA ASP A 46 11.19 0.47 12.07
C ASP A 46 9.72 0.26 11.71
N THR A 47 9.06 1.30 11.20
CA THR A 47 7.66 1.23 10.74
C THR A 47 7.49 0.25 9.58
N LEU A 48 8.34 0.34 8.55
CA LEU A 48 8.30 -0.57 7.40
C LEU A 48 8.57 -2.03 7.81
N HIS A 49 9.53 -2.26 8.70
CA HIS A 49 9.82 -3.58 9.24
C HIS A 49 8.67 -4.15 10.08
N ALA A 50 8.01 -3.32 10.88
CA ALA A 50 6.85 -3.73 11.65
C ALA A 50 5.68 -4.14 10.74
N ILE A 51 5.37 -3.34 9.71
CA ILE A 51 4.36 -3.65 8.70
C ILE A 51 4.70 -4.96 8.00
N ARG A 52 5.95 -5.12 7.54
CA ARG A 52 6.44 -6.33 6.89
C ARG A 52 6.29 -7.56 7.78
N LYS A 53 6.65 -7.46 9.06
CA LYS A 53 6.55 -8.56 10.03
C LYS A 53 5.12 -9.05 10.16
N VAL A 54 4.16 -8.14 10.36
CA VAL A 54 2.75 -8.50 10.48
C VAL A 54 2.22 -9.06 9.14
N HIS A 55 2.62 -8.48 8.00
CA HIS A 55 2.23 -9.03 6.70
C HIS A 55 2.78 -10.43 6.48
N LYS A 56 4.04 -10.72 6.84
CA LYS A 56 4.62 -12.07 6.76
C LYS A 56 3.85 -13.10 7.60
N GLU A 57 3.30 -12.69 8.74
CA GLU A 57 2.60 -13.59 9.66
C GLU A 57 1.19 -13.97 9.17
N PHE A 58 0.48 -13.02 8.56
CA PHE A 58 -0.95 -13.16 8.22
C PHE A 58 -1.25 -13.08 6.72
N GLY A 59 -0.45 -12.35 5.93
CA GLY A 59 -0.65 -12.11 4.50
C GLY A 59 -1.81 -11.15 4.19
N HIS A 60 -2.29 -10.40 5.18
CA HIS A 60 -3.54 -9.64 5.11
C HIS A 60 -3.39 -8.17 4.69
N ILE A 61 -2.18 -7.60 4.81
CA ILE A 61 -1.93 -6.22 4.37
C ILE A 61 -1.90 -6.23 2.85
N GLN A 62 -2.93 -5.66 2.23
CA GLN A 62 -3.08 -5.63 0.77
C GLN A 62 -2.34 -4.47 0.12
N GLU A 63 -2.11 -3.41 0.90
CA GLU A 63 -1.62 -2.13 0.41
C GLU A 63 -0.95 -1.35 1.55
N VAL A 64 0.17 -0.69 1.23
CA VAL A 64 0.88 0.20 2.13
C VAL A 64 0.95 1.59 1.51
N ILE A 65 0.36 2.58 2.20
CA ILE A 65 0.35 3.98 1.80
C ILE A 65 1.63 4.65 2.29
N VAL A 66 2.38 5.25 1.37
CA VAL A 66 3.43 6.21 1.68
C VAL A 66 2.90 7.59 1.32
N GLN A 67 2.70 8.43 2.32
CA GLN A 67 2.09 9.75 2.13
C GLN A 67 3.02 10.85 2.66
N ASN A 68 3.25 11.86 1.84
CA ASN A 68 3.94 13.08 2.25
C ASN A 68 3.08 13.94 3.19
N PHE A 69 3.74 14.57 4.14
CA PHE A 69 3.19 15.66 4.93
C PHE A 69 3.02 16.92 4.08
N ARG A 70 1.86 17.55 4.23
CA ARG A 70 1.56 18.87 3.67
C ARG A 70 1.07 19.77 4.80
N ALA A 71 1.71 20.92 4.95
CA ALA A 71 1.41 21.87 6.00
C ALA A 71 0.01 22.47 5.84
N LYS A 72 -0.67 22.67 6.96
CA LYS A 72 -2.02 23.24 7.01
C LYS A 72 -2.12 24.31 8.07
N GLU A 73 -2.65 25.47 7.68
CA GLU A 73 -2.73 26.68 8.51
C GLU A 73 -3.38 26.46 9.88
N HIS A 74 -4.31 25.52 9.98
CA HIS A 74 -5.10 25.27 11.20
C HIS A 74 -4.62 24.05 12.01
N THR A 75 -3.39 23.60 11.79
CA THR A 75 -2.79 22.47 12.52
C THR A 75 -1.64 22.92 13.40
N ALA A 76 -1.29 22.12 14.41
CA ALA A 76 -0.12 22.40 15.26
C ALA A 76 1.21 22.44 14.47
N MET A 77 1.23 21.84 13.28
CA MET A 77 2.38 21.79 12.38
C MET A 77 2.26 22.77 11.20
N ALA A 78 1.44 23.83 11.33
CA ALA A 78 1.26 24.83 10.27
C ALA A 78 2.56 25.52 9.81
N ALA A 79 3.55 25.64 10.71
CA ALA A 79 4.85 26.25 10.43
C ALA A 79 5.93 25.23 10.03
N THR A 80 5.60 23.94 10.01
CA THR A 80 6.49 22.88 9.52
C THR A 80 6.50 22.94 8.00
N PRO A 81 7.67 22.89 7.33
CA PRO A 81 7.71 22.82 5.87
C PRO A 81 7.04 21.55 5.36
N ASP A 82 6.52 21.61 4.13
CA ASP A 82 6.11 20.41 3.40
C ASP A 82 7.28 19.42 3.29
N THR A 83 6.95 18.13 3.16
CA THR A 83 7.98 17.11 2.91
C THR A 83 8.75 17.42 1.64
N ASP A 84 10.07 17.30 1.73
CA ASP A 84 10.94 17.33 0.57
C ASP A 84 10.62 16.18 -0.39
N PHE A 85 10.65 16.45 -1.70
CA PHE A 85 10.23 15.45 -2.68
C PHE A 85 11.24 14.30 -2.82
N GLU A 86 12.54 14.55 -2.72
CA GLU A 86 13.55 13.49 -2.82
C GLU A 86 13.46 12.55 -1.61
N ASP A 87 13.25 13.09 -0.40
CA ASP A 87 13.01 12.28 0.81
C ASP A 87 11.74 11.41 0.69
N PHE A 88 10.68 11.97 0.09
CA PHE A 88 9.46 11.22 -0.20
C PHE A 88 9.69 10.11 -1.24
N LEU A 89 10.38 10.42 -2.33
CA LEU A 89 10.69 9.48 -3.41
C LEU A 89 11.58 8.33 -2.91
N ALA A 90 12.61 8.64 -2.14
CA ALA A 90 13.50 7.66 -1.51
C ALA A 90 12.71 6.73 -0.58
N THR A 91 11.78 7.28 0.20
CA THR A 91 10.91 6.47 1.09
C THR A 91 10.06 5.49 0.31
N VAL A 92 9.46 5.91 -0.81
CA VAL A 92 8.65 5.05 -1.67
C VAL A 92 9.50 3.89 -2.22
N ALA A 93 10.68 4.20 -2.76
CA ALA A 93 11.58 3.18 -3.30
C ALA A 93 12.03 2.19 -2.22
N VAL A 94 12.41 2.68 -1.03
CA VAL A 94 12.80 1.82 0.09
C VAL A 94 11.62 1.00 0.61
N ALA A 95 10.41 1.55 0.66
CA ALA A 95 9.22 0.79 1.04
C ALA A 95 8.98 -0.39 0.10
N ARG A 96 9.11 -0.18 -1.22
CA ARG A 96 9.04 -1.25 -2.24
C ARG A 96 10.07 -2.35 -1.97
N LEU A 97 11.32 -1.98 -1.69
CA LEU A 97 12.39 -2.95 -1.42
C LEU A 97 12.15 -3.73 -0.12
N VAL A 98 11.85 -3.04 0.99
CA VAL A 98 11.66 -3.64 2.31
C VAL A 98 10.43 -4.56 2.33
N LEU A 99 9.29 -4.09 1.81
CA LEU A 99 8.02 -4.82 1.86
C LEU A 99 7.97 -5.96 0.84
N GLY A 100 8.85 -5.92 -0.16
CA GLY A 100 8.95 -6.91 -1.22
C GLY A 100 8.12 -6.55 -2.45
N PRO A 101 8.41 -7.17 -3.60
CA PRO A 101 7.90 -6.72 -4.88
C PRO A 101 6.40 -6.95 -5.09
N LYS A 102 5.76 -7.81 -4.26
CA LYS A 102 4.32 -8.09 -4.32
C LYS A 102 3.44 -7.08 -3.57
N MET A 103 4.01 -6.31 -2.66
CA MET A 103 3.21 -5.37 -1.86
C MET A 103 2.65 -4.27 -2.77
N ARG A 104 1.37 -3.89 -2.64
CA ARG A 104 0.88 -2.68 -3.33
C ARG A 104 1.38 -1.47 -2.56
N VAL A 105 2.15 -0.61 -3.20
CA VAL A 105 2.68 0.63 -2.64
C VAL A 105 1.87 1.78 -3.21
N GLN A 106 1.15 2.46 -2.33
CA GLN A 106 0.23 3.52 -2.68
C GLN A 106 0.84 4.90 -2.39
N ALA A 107 0.70 5.85 -3.30
CA ALA A 107 1.01 7.26 -3.07
C ALA A 107 -0.13 8.17 -3.59
N PRO A 108 -0.51 9.23 -2.86
CA PRO A 108 -1.64 10.08 -3.26
C PRO A 108 -1.27 11.03 -4.41
N PRO A 109 -1.95 10.96 -5.57
CA PRO A 109 -1.56 11.74 -6.75
C PRO A 109 -1.96 13.22 -6.67
N ASN A 110 -2.88 13.59 -5.78
CA ASN A 110 -3.31 14.99 -5.58
C ASN A 110 -2.32 15.82 -4.74
N LEU A 111 -1.36 15.16 -4.07
CA LEU A 111 -0.39 15.82 -3.19
C LEU A 111 0.97 16.05 -3.86
N VAL A 112 1.06 15.83 -5.17
CA VAL A 112 2.26 15.99 -5.98
C VAL A 112 1.89 16.55 -7.35
N SER A 113 2.88 17.08 -8.07
CA SER A 113 2.78 17.50 -9.45
C SER A 113 2.77 16.30 -10.40
N ARG A 114 2.37 16.54 -11.66
CA ARG A 114 2.40 15.51 -12.71
C ARG A 114 3.80 14.90 -12.93
N ALA A 115 4.85 15.72 -12.89
CA ALA A 115 6.22 15.25 -13.05
C ALA A 115 6.64 14.37 -11.86
N GLU A 116 6.24 14.76 -10.65
CA GLU A 116 6.45 13.97 -9.45
C GLU A 116 5.66 12.64 -9.48
N CYS A 117 4.45 12.59 -10.07
CA CYS A 117 3.76 11.32 -10.31
C CYS A 117 4.58 10.35 -11.18
N LEU A 118 5.22 10.82 -12.26
CA LEU A 118 6.08 9.97 -13.09
C LEU A 118 7.25 9.41 -12.28
N ALA A 119 7.89 10.26 -11.47
CA ALA A 119 8.98 9.84 -10.60
C ALA A 119 8.50 8.81 -9.55
N LEU A 120 7.31 8.99 -8.96
CA LEU A 120 6.74 8.04 -8.00
C LEU A 120 6.47 6.66 -8.61
N ILE A 121 5.94 6.59 -9.85
CA ILE A 121 5.85 5.31 -10.57
C ILE A 121 7.25 4.73 -10.74
N GLY A 122 8.21 5.55 -11.20
CA GLY A 122 9.61 5.17 -11.35
C GLY A 122 10.32 4.76 -10.06
N ALA A 123 9.73 5.02 -8.89
CA ALA A 123 10.19 4.56 -7.58
C ALA A 123 9.42 3.32 -7.07
N GLY A 124 8.49 2.78 -7.85
CA GLY A 124 7.78 1.55 -7.54
C GLY A 124 6.37 1.72 -6.96
N VAL A 125 5.75 2.91 -7.09
CA VAL A 125 4.28 3.04 -6.89
C VAL A 125 3.55 2.23 -7.93
N ASP A 126 2.57 1.46 -7.48
CA ASP A 126 1.64 0.72 -8.32
C ASP A 126 0.17 1.00 -7.97
N ASP A 127 -0.11 1.86 -6.99
CA ASP A 127 -1.48 2.24 -6.64
C ASP A 127 -1.58 3.75 -6.36
N TRP A 128 -2.48 4.44 -7.06
CA TRP A 128 -2.80 5.85 -6.82
C TRP A 128 -3.78 6.06 -5.66
N GLY A 129 -4.35 4.97 -5.13
CA GLY A 129 -5.27 4.98 -4.01
C GLY A 129 -6.67 5.42 -4.38
N GLY A 130 -7.37 5.96 -3.38
CA GLY A 130 -8.74 6.42 -3.51
C GLY A 130 -8.84 7.72 -4.29
N VAL A 131 -9.24 7.67 -5.56
CA VAL A 131 -9.46 8.85 -6.41
C VAL A 131 -10.96 9.05 -6.63
N SER A 132 -11.45 10.29 -6.51
CA SER A 132 -12.85 10.62 -6.78
C SER A 132 -13.00 11.65 -7.89
N PRO A 133 -13.67 11.31 -9.00
CA PRO A 133 -14.03 12.30 -10.02
C PRO A 133 -15.26 13.15 -9.63
N LEU A 134 -15.94 12.82 -8.52
CA LEU A 134 -17.24 13.42 -8.16
C LEU A 134 -17.20 14.22 -6.86
N THR A 135 -16.39 13.79 -5.89
CA THR A 135 -16.36 14.37 -4.54
C THR A 135 -15.02 15.00 -4.26
N PRO A 136 -14.97 16.15 -3.55
CA PRO A 136 -13.70 16.72 -3.12
C PRO A 136 -12.97 15.79 -2.14
N ASP A 137 -11.65 15.97 -2.02
CA ASP A 137 -10.90 15.43 -0.89
C ASP A 137 -11.29 16.22 0.37
N HIS A 138 -11.96 15.56 1.33
CA HIS A 138 -12.34 16.20 2.59
C HIS A 138 -11.15 16.37 3.55
N VAL A 139 -10.06 15.63 3.32
CA VAL A 139 -8.82 15.77 4.09
C VAL A 139 -8.05 16.96 3.56
N ASN A 140 -7.82 17.05 2.25
CA ASN A 140 -7.08 18.14 1.59
C ASN A 140 -7.99 18.87 0.57
N PRO A 141 -8.99 19.64 1.01
CA PRO A 141 -9.92 20.33 0.12
C PRO A 141 -9.25 21.31 -0.85
N GLU A 142 -8.05 21.79 -0.50
CA GLU A 142 -7.20 22.65 -1.32
C GLU A 142 -6.39 21.90 -2.40
N ARG A 143 -6.41 20.55 -2.39
CA ARG A 143 -5.70 19.67 -3.32
C ARG A 143 -6.69 18.72 -4.01
N PRO A 144 -7.40 19.18 -5.07
CA PRO A 144 -8.41 18.38 -5.74
C PRO A 144 -7.81 17.11 -6.36
N TRP A 145 -8.62 16.07 -6.49
CA TRP A 145 -8.26 14.86 -7.22
C TRP A 145 -7.90 15.19 -8.68
N PRO A 146 -6.81 14.62 -9.23
CA PRO A 146 -6.56 14.67 -10.67
C PRO A 146 -7.72 14.05 -11.45
N ALA A 147 -7.98 14.58 -12.64
CA ALA A 147 -8.94 13.95 -13.54
C ALA A 147 -8.42 12.55 -13.95
N LEU A 148 -9.33 11.58 -14.09
CA LEU A 148 -8.95 10.21 -14.45
C LEU A 148 -8.21 10.14 -15.79
N ASP A 149 -8.59 10.97 -16.76
CA ASP A 149 -7.89 11.04 -18.05
C ASP A 149 -6.45 11.55 -17.92
N GLU A 150 -6.20 12.50 -17.00
CA GLU A 150 -4.84 13.00 -16.72
C GLU A 150 -4.01 11.94 -15.99
N LEU A 151 -4.63 11.22 -15.04
CA LEU A 151 -4.00 10.13 -14.32
C LEU A 151 -3.67 8.95 -15.25
N ALA A 152 -4.55 8.65 -16.21
CA ALA A 152 -4.32 7.66 -17.25
C ALA A 152 -3.17 8.09 -18.16
N ALA A 153 -3.13 9.37 -18.58
CA ALA A 153 -2.08 9.90 -19.43
C ALA A 153 -0.69 9.87 -18.78
N VAL A 154 -0.58 10.22 -17.49
CA VAL A 154 0.70 10.15 -16.77
C VAL A 154 1.14 8.70 -16.52
N THR A 155 0.20 7.81 -16.25
CA THR A 155 0.47 6.37 -16.07
C THR A 155 0.96 5.74 -17.38
N ALA A 156 0.30 6.06 -18.50
CA ALA A 156 0.69 5.61 -19.84
C ALA A 156 2.05 6.16 -20.29
N GLU A 157 2.38 7.41 -19.92
CA GLU A 157 3.72 7.98 -20.20
C GLU A 157 4.84 7.22 -19.48
N ALA A 158 4.56 6.69 -18.28
CA ALA A 158 5.49 5.82 -17.57
C ALA A 158 5.52 4.37 -18.12
N GLY A 159 4.71 4.06 -19.13
CA GLY A 159 4.66 2.74 -19.78
C GLY A 159 3.73 1.74 -19.11
N TYR A 160 2.73 2.20 -18.34
CA TYR A 160 1.78 1.38 -17.60
C TYR A 160 0.33 1.69 -17.97
N ASP A 161 -0.56 0.76 -17.69
CA ASP A 161 -2.01 0.92 -17.86
C ASP A 161 -2.66 1.33 -16.53
N LEU A 162 -3.52 2.35 -16.57
CA LEU A 162 -4.32 2.73 -15.41
C LEU A 162 -5.54 1.81 -15.31
N VAL A 163 -5.62 1.02 -14.23
CA VAL A 163 -6.68 0.03 -14.03
C VAL A 163 -7.50 0.32 -12.78
N GLN A 164 -8.82 0.28 -12.90
CA GLN A 164 -9.70 0.41 -11.74
C GLN A 164 -9.76 -0.91 -10.96
N ARG A 165 -9.52 -0.85 -9.65
CA ARG A 165 -9.70 -1.98 -8.73
C ARG A 165 -10.95 -1.82 -7.85
N LEU A 166 -11.34 -2.91 -7.20
CA LEU A 166 -12.27 -2.87 -6.08
C LEU A 166 -11.56 -2.47 -4.78
N THR A 167 -12.31 -2.35 -3.68
CA THR A 167 -11.75 -2.06 -2.35
C THR A 167 -10.76 -3.12 -1.89
N ALA A 168 -11.02 -4.38 -2.21
CA ALA A 168 -10.06 -5.48 -2.05
C ALA A 168 -9.24 -5.63 -3.34
N GLN A 169 -7.92 -5.77 -3.21
CA GLN A 169 -7.02 -6.07 -4.32
C GLN A 169 -7.35 -7.45 -4.94
N PRO A 170 -7.08 -7.67 -6.25
CA PRO A 170 -7.49 -8.89 -6.94
C PRO A 170 -7.08 -10.19 -6.29
N ALA A 171 -5.86 -10.24 -5.73
CA ALA A 171 -5.37 -11.44 -5.06
C ALA A 171 -6.32 -11.90 -3.94
N TYR A 172 -6.95 -10.96 -3.23
CA TYR A 172 -7.91 -11.25 -2.16
C TYR A 172 -9.30 -11.57 -2.71
N VAL A 173 -9.72 -10.87 -3.76
CA VAL A 173 -10.99 -11.13 -4.47
C VAL A 173 -11.00 -12.55 -5.05
N GLN A 174 -9.93 -12.93 -5.74
CA GLN A 174 -9.77 -14.23 -6.40
C GLN A 174 -9.57 -15.37 -5.40
N ALA A 175 -8.87 -15.13 -4.28
CA ALA A 175 -8.69 -16.12 -3.21
C ALA A 175 -10.01 -16.44 -2.45
N GLY A 176 -11.02 -15.59 -2.58
CA GLY A 176 -12.40 -15.94 -2.26
C GLY A 176 -12.72 -16.07 -0.78
N ALA A 177 -13.36 -17.17 -0.35
CA ALA A 177 -13.95 -17.31 0.99
C ALA A 177 -12.95 -17.19 2.16
N GLY A 178 -11.65 -17.31 1.89
CA GLY A 178 -10.61 -17.02 2.88
C GLY A 178 -10.44 -15.53 3.22
N TRP A 179 -10.99 -14.62 2.41
CA TRP A 179 -10.81 -13.17 2.54
C TRP A 179 -12.09 -12.36 2.34
N ILE A 180 -13.05 -12.91 1.59
CA ILE A 180 -14.31 -12.27 1.26
C ILE A 180 -15.42 -13.10 1.88
N ASP A 181 -16.15 -12.51 2.83
CA ASP A 181 -17.23 -13.17 3.54
C ASP A 181 -18.31 -13.64 2.54
N PRO A 182 -18.82 -14.89 2.67
CA PRO A 182 -19.85 -15.43 1.78
C PRO A 182 -21.07 -14.53 1.61
N ARG A 183 -21.46 -13.77 2.64
CA ARG A 183 -22.60 -12.85 2.62
C ARG A 183 -22.39 -11.68 1.66
N VAL A 184 -21.15 -11.22 1.48
CA VAL A 184 -20.83 -10.13 0.54
C VAL A 184 -20.27 -10.63 -0.79
N ARG A 185 -19.97 -11.92 -0.91
CA ARG A 185 -19.32 -12.50 -2.09
C ARG A 185 -20.08 -12.24 -3.38
N GLY A 186 -21.40 -12.46 -3.39
CA GLY A 186 -22.22 -12.22 -4.59
C GLY A 186 -22.20 -10.75 -5.04
N HIS A 187 -22.07 -9.80 -4.10
CA HIS A 187 -21.92 -8.38 -4.40
C HIS A 187 -20.54 -8.05 -4.99
N VAL A 188 -19.48 -8.70 -4.51
CA VAL A 188 -18.11 -8.55 -5.05
C VAL A 188 -18.02 -9.16 -6.45
N ASP A 189 -18.51 -10.39 -6.64
CA ASP A 189 -18.48 -11.09 -7.94
C ASP A 189 -19.29 -10.38 -9.03
N ALA A 190 -20.33 -9.64 -8.65
CA ALA A 190 -21.09 -8.81 -9.58
C ALA A 190 -20.22 -7.68 -10.19
N LEU A 191 -19.25 -7.17 -9.43
CA LEU A 191 -18.41 -6.02 -9.78
C LEU A 191 -16.97 -6.41 -10.17
N ALA A 192 -16.54 -7.63 -9.87
CA ALA A 192 -15.20 -8.12 -10.21
C ALA A 192 -15.19 -8.84 -11.56
N ASP A 193 -14.15 -8.61 -12.36
CA ASP A 193 -13.83 -9.47 -13.49
C ASP A 193 -13.37 -10.85 -12.96
N PRO A 194 -13.93 -11.96 -13.45
CA PRO A 194 -13.66 -13.29 -12.90
C PRO A 194 -12.28 -13.81 -13.28
N ALA A 195 -11.67 -13.30 -14.37
CA ALA A 195 -10.34 -13.70 -14.80
C ALA A 195 -9.27 -12.89 -14.09
N THR A 196 -9.46 -11.57 -13.94
CA THR A 196 -8.42 -10.68 -13.42
C THR A 196 -8.64 -10.24 -11.98
N GLY A 197 -9.87 -10.26 -11.47
CA GLY A 197 -10.25 -9.68 -10.17
C GLY A 197 -10.34 -8.16 -10.16
N TRP A 198 -10.10 -7.49 -11.30
CA TRP A 198 -10.25 -6.03 -11.45
C TRP A 198 -11.70 -5.59 -11.42
N ALA A 199 -11.95 -4.29 -11.21
CA ALA A 199 -13.31 -3.77 -11.28
C ALA A 199 -13.81 -3.81 -12.73
N ARG A 200 -15.04 -4.29 -12.92
CA ARG A 200 -15.75 -4.20 -14.20
C ARG A 200 -16.22 -2.77 -14.44
N ASP A 201 -16.19 -2.35 -15.70
CA ASP A 201 -16.85 -1.12 -16.15
C ASP A 201 -18.36 -1.33 -16.25
N VAL A 202 -19.02 -1.32 -15.08
CA VAL A 202 -20.47 -1.47 -14.93
C VAL A 202 -20.99 -0.45 -13.94
N ASN A 203 -22.19 0.07 -14.18
CA ASN A 203 -22.88 0.87 -13.19
C ASN A 203 -23.46 -0.07 -12.11
N PRO A 204 -23.05 0.04 -10.83
CA PRO A 204 -23.51 -0.89 -9.80
C PRO A 204 -25.03 -0.81 -9.60
N VAL A 205 -25.68 -1.97 -9.59
CA VAL A 205 -27.09 -2.11 -9.24
C VAL A 205 -27.18 -2.78 -7.87
N GLY A 206 -28.00 -2.21 -6.98
CA GLY A 206 -28.23 -2.79 -5.66
C GLY A 206 -28.79 -4.20 -5.77
N LEU A 207 -28.13 -5.16 -5.14
CA LEU A 207 -28.64 -6.51 -4.95
C LEU A 207 -29.36 -6.57 -3.60
N VAL A 208 -30.41 -7.37 -3.53
CA VAL A 208 -31.09 -7.64 -2.25
C VAL A 208 -30.09 -8.35 -1.34
N TRP A 209 -29.98 -7.90 -0.08
CA TRP A 209 -29.18 -8.61 0.91
C TRP A 209 -29.74 -10.02 1.08
N GLN A 210 -28.90 -11.02 0.86
CA GLN A 210 -29.25 -12.42 1.04
C GLN A 210 -28.38 -12.98 2.16
N GLU A 211 -29.03 -13.46 3.23
CA GLU A 211 -28.35 -14.39 4.14
C GLU A 211 -28.15 -15.70 3.36
N PRO A 212 -26.94 -16.22 3.23
CA PRO A 212 -26.70 -17.43 2.46
C PRO A 212 -27.40 -18.62 3.13
N ASP A 213 -28.17 -19.38 2.34
CA ASP A 213 -28.81 -20.63 2.77
C ASP A 213 -27.72 -21.61 3.24
N GLU A 214 -27.60 -21.79 4.56
CA GLU A 214 -26.55 -22.59 5.20
C GLU A 214 -25.18 -22.43 4.54
N ALA A 215 -24.60 -21.21 4.54
CA ALA A 215 -23.16 -21.12 4.41
C ALA A 215 -22.54 -21.84 5.61
N GLN A 216 -22.19 -23.12 5.44
CA GLN A 216 -21.06 -23.67 6.18
C GLN A 216 -19.90 -22.74 5.85
N SER A 217 -19.62 -21.84 6.77
CA SER A 217 -18.49 -20.96 6.62
C SER A 217 -17.26 -21.86 6.52
N ALA A 218 -16.73 -21.98 5.31
CA ALA A 218 -15.50 -22.67 5.05
C ALA A 218 -14.38 -21.72 5.48
N GLY A 219 -14.22 -21.60 6.80
CA GLY A 219 -13.41 -20.59 7.46
C GLY A 219 -13.76 -20.54 8.95
N ARG A 220 -12.78 -20.27 9.80
CA ARG A 220 -12.97 -20.19 11.25
C ARG A 220 -13.93 -19.02 11.54
N VAL A 221 -15.15 -19.30 11.97
CA VAL A 221 -16.17 -18.28 12.30
C VAL A 221 -16.13 -17.81 13.75
N ASP A 222 -15.33 -18.48 14.59
CA ASP A 222 -15.20 -18.18 16.02
C ASP A 222 -13.77 -17.70 16.37
N LEU A 223 -13.31 -16.68 15.62
CA LEU A 223 -11.93 -16.19 15.65
C LEU A 223 -11.57 -15.45 16.94
N HIS A 224 -12.57 -14.97 17.69
CA HIS A 224 -12.32 -14.19 18.91
C HIS A 224 -11.99 -15.04 20.14
N ALA A 225 -12.35 -16.33 20.14
CA ALA A 225 -12.13 -17.23 21.28
C ALA A 225 -11.05 -18.27 20.96
N ALA A 226 -11.11 -18.92 19.80
CA ALA A 226 -10.28 -20.09 19.50
C ALA A 226 -8.79 -19.78 19.28
N ILE A 227 -8.44 -18.57 18.82
CA ILE A 227 -7.03 -18.17 18.60
C ILE A 227 -6.31 -17.96 19.93
N ASP A 228 -7.00 -17.37 20.91
CA ASP A 228 -6.40 -17.06 22.21
C ASP A 228 -6.38 -18.28 23.15
N THR A 229 -7.24 -19.30 22.95
CA THR A 229 -7.27 -20.53 23.76
C THR A 229 -6.43 -21.68 23.20
N ASP A 230 -6.48 -21.93 21.89
CA ASP A 230 -5.90 -23.15 21.30
C ASP A 230 -4.58 -22.89 20.55
N GLY A 231 -4.25 -21.61 20.31
CA GLY A 231 -3.07 -21.21 19.55
C GLY A 231 -3.10 -21.66 18.08
N ARG A 232 -2.02 -21.34 17.34
CA ARG A 232 -1.86 -21.74 15.93
C ARG A 232 -1.29 -23.16 15.87
N ALA A 233 -1.91 -24.05 15.09
CA ALA A 233 -1.38 -25.41 14.86
C ALA A 233 -0.15 -25.45 13.92
N SER A 234 0.06 -24.39 13.12
CA SER A 234 1.24 -24.18 12.27
C SER A 234 1.71 -22.73 12.38
N ALA A 235 3.00 -22.47 12.19
CA ALA A 235 3.56 -21.11 12.27
C ALA A 235 3.08 -20.19 11.12
N THR A 236 2.70 -20.77 9.97
CA THR A 236 2.28 -20.08 8.74
C THR A 236 1.09 -20.79 8.07
N ARG A 237 0.36 -20.06 7.21
CA ARG A 237 -0.72 -20.59 6.36
C ARG A 237 -0.10 -21.46 5.24
N SER A 238 -0.70 -22.60 4.91
CA SER A 238 -0.14 -23.60 3.97
C SER A 238 -0.21 -23.22 2.49
N ASP A 239 -0.89 -22.12 2.15
CA ASP A 239 -0.99 -21.53 0.80
C ASP A 239 0.01 -20.39 0.57
N LEU A 240 0.90 -20.09 1.54
CA LEU A 240 1.92 -19.05 1.40
C LEU A 240 3.01 -19.42 0.37
N GLU A 241 3.37 -20.69 0.24
CA GLU A 241 4.54 -21.10 -0.56
C GLU A 241 4.33 -21.00 -2.07
N SER A 242 3.08 -21.05 -2.56
CA SER A 242 2.79 -20.80 -3.99
C SER A 242 2.82 -19.32 -4.36
N ALA A 243 3.17 -18.42 -3.44
CA ALA A 243 3.08 -16.98 -3.61
C ALA A 243 4.45 -16.29 -3.83
N PHE A 244 5.55 -17.00 -4.07
CA PHE A 244 6.86 -16.36 -4.24
C PHE A 244 7.53 -16.89 -5.51
N GLY A 245 7.65 -15.99 -6.49
CA GLY A 245 8.16 -16.28 -7.83
C GLY A 245 9.68 -16.35 -7.89
N ASP A 246 10.16 -16.70 -9.08
CA ASP A 246 11.54 -17.03 -9.44
C ASP A 246 12.33 -15.77 -9.85
N TRP A 247 13.60 -15.70 -9.45
CA TRP A 247 14.39 -14.45 -9.31
C TRP A 247 15.50 -14.27 -10.36
N GLU A 248 15.54 -15.08 -11.42
CA GLU A 248 16.65 -15.05 -12.38
C GLU A 248 16.59 -13.88 -13.40
N SER A 249 15.45 -13.21 -13.61
CA SER A 249 15.31 -12.18 -14.68
C SER A 249 15.75 -10.76 -14.31
N ILE A 250 16.07 -10.48 -13.05
CA ILE A 250 16.33 -9.12 -12.53
C ILE A 250 17.74 -8.60 -12.89
N ARG A 251 18.64 -9.50 -13.31
CA ARG A 251 20.08 -9.22 -13.45
C ARG A 251 20.43 -8.27 -14.61
N ASP A 252 19.67 -8.29 -15.70
CA ASP A 252 20.11 -7.66 -16.96
C ASP A 252 19.77 -6.16 -17.04
N LYS A 253 18.72 -5.69 -16.37
CA LYS A 253 18.28 -4.28 -16.44
C LYS A 253 19.07 -3.33 -15.55
N VAL A 254 19.56 -3.80 -14.40
CA VAL A 254 20.31 -2.94 -13.46
C VAL A 254 21.72 -2.65 -13.98
N HIS A 255 22.32 -3.59 -14.71
CA HIS A 255 23.61 -3.40 -15.37
C HIS A 255 23.59 -2.33 -16.47
N GLU A 256 22.47 -2.12 -17.16
CA GLU A 256 22.33 -1.06 -18.17
C GLU A 256 22.20 0.34 -17.56
N LEU A 257 21.54 0.46 -16.41
CA LEU A 257 21.38 1.73 -15.69
C LEU A 257 22.67 2.18 -15.01
N ALA A 258 23.41 1.25 -14.41
CA ALA A 258 24.75 1.54 -13.86
C ALA A 258 25.79 1.93 -14.92
N ALA A 259 25.50 1.70 -16.21
CA ALA A 259 26.39 2.00 -17.32
C ALA A 259 26.21 3.40 -17.94
N ARG A 260 25.20 4.19 -17.52
CA ARG A 260 24.94 5.54 -18.07
C ARG A 260 25.21 6.64 -17.02
N ALA A 261 26.23 7.44 -17.33
CA ALA A 261 26.70 8.70 -16.72
C ALA A 261 27.68 8.60 -15.51
N PRO A 262 28.74 9.44 -15.47
CA PRO A 262 29.91 9.28 -14.58
C PRO A 262 29.77 10.07 -13.27
N GLU A 263 28.60 10.05 -12.64
CA GLU A 263 28.48 10.53 -11.26
C GLU A 263 28.85 9.39 -10.30
N ARG A 264 29.70 9.70 -9.33
CA ARG A 264 30.26 8.70 -8.43
C ARG A 264 29.20 8.37 -7.38
N VAL A 265 28.47 7.29 -7.60
CA VAL A 265 27.60 6.70 -6.58
C VAL A 265 28.47 6.24 -5.41
N ASP A 266 28.06 6.57 -4.19
CA ASP A 266 28.77 6.16 -2.98
C ASP A 266 28.89 4.63 -2.90
N THR A 267 30.05 4.15 -2.44
CA THR A 267 30.36 2.72 -2.40
C THR A 267 29.38 1.91 -1.56
N ASP A 268 28.81 2.54 -0.53
CA ASP A 268 27.89 1.93 0.40
C ASP A 268 26.51 1.73 -0.25
N VAL A 269 26.04 2.72 -1.02
CA VAL A 269 24.81 2.60 -1.82
C VAL A 269 24.97 1.55 -2.92
N LEU A 270 26.11 1.52 -3.61
CA LEU A 270 26.40 0.48 -4.61
C LEU A 270 26.41 -0.92 -4.01
N ALA A 271 26.97 -1.09 -2.81
CA ALA A 271 26.96 -2.37 -2.11
C ALA A 271 25.53 -2.77 -1.73
N ALA A 272 24.74 -1.82 -1.21
CA ALA A 272 23.34 -2.03 -0.86
C ALA A 272 22.48 -2.40 -2.07
N LEU A 273 22.66 -1.72 -3.22
CA LEU A 273 21.98 -2.06 -4.48
C LEU A 273 22.25 -3.49 -4.92
N ARG A 274 23.53 -3.93 -4.90
CA ARG A 274 23.89 -5.32 -5.23
C ARG A 274 23.33 -6.35 -4.26
N SER A 275 23.15 -5.96 -3.00
CA SER A 275 22.48 -6.80 -2.00
C SER A 275 21.00 -6.91 -2.34
N ALA A 276 20.36 -5.77 -2.61
CA ALA A 276 18.95 -5.68 -2.94
C ALA A 276 18.57 -6.35 -4.26
N GLU A 277 19.49 -6.38 -5.23
CA GLU A 277 19.32 -7.16 -6.47
C GLU A 277 19.21 -8.67 -6.21
N ARG A 278 19.91 -9.18 -5.20
CA ARG A 278 19.94 -10.63 -4.88
C ARG A 278 18.81 -11.04 -3.96
N ASP A 279 18.58 -10.26 -2.92
CA ASP A 279 17.51 -10.45 -1.95
C ASP A 279 17.09 -9.07 -1.41
N PRO A 280 16.16 -8.36 -2.08
CA PRO A 280 15.73 -7.02 -1.67
C PRO A 280 15.12 -7.02 -0.28
N ALA A 281 14.60 -8.18 0.13
CA ALA A 281 13.97 -8.41 1.41
C ALA A 281 15.01 -8.85 2.49
N GLY A 282 16.24 -9.19 2.10
CA GLY A 282 17.30 -9.70 2.96
C GLY A 282 18.37 -8.68 3.32
N CYS A 283 18.28 -7.44 2.79
CA CYS A 283 19.23 -6.39 3.12
C CYS A 283 19.27 -6.12 4.64
N SER A 284 20.46 -5.78 5.12
CA SER A 284 20.69 -5.31 6.48
C SER A 284 20.16 -3.89 6.69
N ASP A 285 19.96 -3.49 7.95
CA ASP A 285 19.52 -2.15 8.32
C ASP A 285 20.47 -1.06 7.78
N ALA A 286 21.77 -1.32 7.75
CA ALA A 286 22.76 -0.40 7.22
C ALA A 286 22.63 -0.23 5.69
N GLU A 287 22.31 -1.31 4.97
CA GLU A 287 22.07 -1.26 3.53
C GLU A 287 20.77 -0.51 3.21
N TYR A 288 19.68 -0.78 3.95
CA TYR A 288 18.44 -0.01 3.78
C TYR A 288 18.61 1.47 4.11
N LEU A 289 19.40 1.80 5.14
CA LEU A 289 19.70 3.19 5.47
C LEU A 289 20.48 3.86 4.33
N ALA A 290 21.49 3.19 3.77
CA ALA A 290 22.23 3.71 2.62
C ALA A 290 21.33 3.98 1.41
N LEU A 291 20.39 3.06 1.12
CA LEU A 291 19.39 3.25 0.05
C LEU A 291 18.44 4.42 0.36
N ALA A 292 18.02 4.57 1.62
CA ALA A 292 17.10 5.64 2.05
C ALA A 292 17.74 7.03 2.04
N THR A 293 19.07 7.12 2.17
CA THR A 293 19.83 8.38 2.14
C THR A 293 20.48 8.65 0.78
N ALA A 294 20.18 7.85 -0.24
CA ALA A 294 20.71 8.06 -1.57
C ALA A 294 20.16 9.36 -2.18
N ASP A 295 21.01 10.10 -2.90
CA ASP A 295 20.66 11.33 -3.61
C ASP A 295 21.13 11.28 -5.08
N GLY A 296 20.64 12.23 -5.89
CA GLY A 296 21.02 12.35 -7.31
C GLY A 296 21.01 11.03 -8.08
N ALA A 297 22.10 10.74 -8.79
CA ALA A 297 22.22 9.50 -9.57
C ALA A 297 22.12 8.21 -8.74
N ALA A 298 22.44 8.26 -7.44
CA ALA A 298 22.27 7.12 -6.55
C ALA A 298 20.79 6.85 -6.29
N LEU A 299 20.01 7.90 -6.00
CA LEU A 299 18.55 7.79 -5.81
C LEU A 299 17.86 7.28 -7.08
N ASP A 300 18.26 7.76 -8.26
CA ASP A 300 17.74 7.29 -9.54
C ASP A 300 17.95 5.78 -9.72
N ALA A 301 19.10 5.25 -9.31
CA ALA A 301 19.38 3.82 -9.35
C ALA A 301 18.53 3.01 -8.37
N VAL A 302 18.30 3.53 -7.15
CA VAL A 302 17.41 2.91 -6.16
C VAL A 302 15.97 2.85 -6.67
N ALA A 303 15.48 3.96 -7.22
CA ALA A 303 14.15 4.05 -7.82
C ALA A 303 14.00 3.05 -8.97
N ALA A 304 14.96 3.03 -9.90
CA ALA A 304 14.90 2.12 -11.05
C ALA A 304 14.93 0.63 -10.65
N LEU A 305 15.70 0.25 -9.62
CA LEU A 305 15.65 -1.11 -9.06
C LEU A 305 14.26 -1.42 -8.48
N ALA A 306 13.69 -0.49 -7.71
CA ALA A 306 12.37 -0.63 -7.11
C ALA A 306 11.27 -0.76 -8.18
N ASP A 307 11.31 0.04 -9.25
CA ASP A 307 10.37 -0.07 -10.37
C ASP A 307 10.54 -1.36 -11.16
N SER A 308 11.78 -1.81 -11.43
CA SER A 308 12.01 -3.09 -12.11
C SER A 308 11.41 -4.25 -11.30
N LEU A 309 11.62 -4.26 -9.99
CA LEU A 309 11.06 -5.26 -9.08
C LEU A 309 9.53 -5.25 -9.07
N ARG A 310 8.93 -4.06 -9.01
CA ARG A 310 7.47 -3.89 -9.17
C ARG A 310 7.03 -4.43 -10.51
N ARG A 311 7.69 -4.06 -11.63
CA ARG A 311 7.30 -4.46 -12.99
C ARG A 311 7.25 -5.96 -13.17
N ASP A 312 8.30 -6.64 -12.73
CA ASP A 312 8.45 -8.08 -12.94
C ASP A 312 7.40 -8.88 -12.13
N THR A 313 6.87 -8.29 -11.06
CA THR A 313 5.97 -8.99 -10.12
C THR A 313 4.50 -8.57 -10.26
N VAL A 314 4.26 -7.27 -10.42
CA VAL A 314 2.93 -6.65 -10.51
C VAL A 314 2.47 -6.57 -11.96
N GLY A 315 3.41 -6.46 -12.90
CA GLY A 315 3.14 -6.31 -14.33
C GLY A 315 2.98 -4.86 -14.75
N ASP A 316 2.15 -4.66 -15.77
CA ASP A 316 1.99 -3.38 -16.44
C ASP A 316 0.83 -2.53 -15.86
N ASP A 317 0.13 -3.02 -14.83
CA ASP A 317 -1.03 -2.35 -14.24
C ASP A 317 -0.64 -1.44 -13.06
N VAL A 318 -1.00 -0.16 -13.14
CA VAL A 318 -1.04 0.78 -12.00
C VAL A 318 -2.50 1.05 -11.66
N THR A 319 -2.87 0.92 -10.40
CA THR A 319 -4.27 0.87 -9.99
C THR A 319 -4.78 2.16 -9.37
N PHE A 320 -6.09 2.31 -9.33
CA PHE A 320 -6.79 3.23 -8.45
C PHE A 320 -8.10 2.62 -7.98
N VAL A 321 -8.63 3.07 -6.85
CA VAL A 321 -9.98 2.73 -6.39
C VAL A 321 -10.87 3.96 -6.43
N VAL A 322 -12.09 3.81 -6.92
CA VAL A 322 -13.07 4.90 -6.90
C VAL A 322 -13.44 5.21 -5.45
N ASN A 323 -13.03 6.37 -4.96
CA ASN A 323 -13.36 6.80 -3.61
C ASN A 323 -14.84 7.21 -3.54
N ARG A 324 -15.59 6.54 -2.65
CA ARG A 324 -17.02 6.78 -2.44
C ARG A 324 -17.28 7.16 -0.99
N ASN A 325 -17.62 8.42 -0.78
CA ASN A 325 -18.09 8.88 0.52
C ASN A 325 -19.54 8.42 0.71
N ILE A 326 -19.70 7.29 1.40
CA ILE A 326 -21.02 6.84 1.83
C ILE A 326 -21.41 7.72 3.01
N ASN A 327 -22.29 8.70 2.79
CA ASN A 327 -22.95 9.42 3.87
C ASN A 327 -23.89 8.44 4.56
N PHE A 328 -23.42 7.77 5.61
CA PHE A 328 -24.31 7.01 6.48
C PHE A 328 -25.32 8.00 7.08
N THR A 329 -26.58 7.63 6.93
CA THR A 329 -27.78 8.26 7.49
C THR A 329 -27.55 8.96 8.85
N ASN A 330 -28.25 10.07 9.07
CA ASN A 330 -28.32 10.78 10.36
C ASN A 330 -29.07 10.01 11.47
N ILE A 331 -29.40 8.74 11.25
CA ILE A 331 -30.13 7.88 12.18
C ILE A 331 -29.24 6.68 12.54
N CYS A 332 -28.66 6.71 13.74
CA CYS A 332 -27.92 5.60 14.33
C CYS A 332 -28.84 4.79 15.24
N TYR A 333 -29.15 3.54 14.90
CA TYR A 333 -29.94 2.62 15.74
C TYR A 333 -29.06 1.73 16.65
N VAL A 334 -27.76 1.60 16.33
CA VAL A 334 -26.87 0.58 16.93
C VAL A 334 -26.03 1.13 18.09
N GLY A 335 -25.81 2.45 18.17
CA GLY A 335 -25.08 3.07 19.29
C GLY A 335 -23.63 2.61 19.44
N CYS A 336 -22.95 2.28 18.34
CA CYS A 336 -21.59 1.75 18.37
C CYS A 336 -20.56 2.87 18.59
N ARG A 337 -19.65 2.69 19.55
CA ARG A 337 -18.61 3.68 19.94
C ARG A 337 -17.48 3.88 18.91
N PHE A 338 -17.52 3.18 17.78
CA PHE A 338 -16.45 3.18 16.78
C PHE A 338 -16.73 4.13 15.59
N CYS A 339 -17.99 4.50 15.34
CA CYS A 339 -18.36 5.42 14.27
C CYS A 339 -18.26 6.88 14.75
N ALA A 340 -18.09 7.82 13.83
CA ALA A 340 -17.97 9.27 14.08
C ALA A 340 -19.21 9.95 14.73
N PHE A 341 -20.15 9.15 15.24
CA PHE A 341 -21.40 9.56 15.89
C PHE A 341 -21.51 8.93 17.29
N ALA A 342 -20.40 8.91 18.04
CA ALA A 342 -20.35 8.63 19.48
C ALA A 342 -20.49 9.93 20.28
#